data_AF-A0A0W0VEF8-F1
#
_entry.id   AF-A0A0W0VEF8-F1
#
_cell.length_a   1.000
_cell.length_b   1.000
_cell.length_c   1.000
_cell.angle_alpha   90.00
_cell.angle_beta   90.00
_cell.angle_gamma   90.00
#
_symmetry.space_group_name_H-M   'P 1'
#
loop_
_entity.id
_entity.type
_entity.pdbx_description
1 polymer ?
#
loop_
_entity_poly.entity_id
_entity_poly.type
_entity_poly.pdbx_seq_one_letter_code
_entity_poly.pdbx_strand_id
1 'polypeptide(L)'
;MGLNSLIKIKSEVFKQGQTTIQTRYYISSLPPDAAICAHAIRQHWAVENSLHWCLDMSFNDDYARARIGHSAENFAVLRQIALNLLKKDNSRKDSIKGKRKIAGWDNSFLECLLSLVKN
;
A
#
# COMPACT_ATOMS: atom_id res chain seq x y z
N MET A 1 -11.61 -19.73 18.04
CA MET A 1 -11.67 -18.29 17.70
C MET A 1 -13.01 -18.04 17.05
N GLY A 2 -13.81 -17.12 17.58
CA GLY A 2 -15.15 -16.78 17.07
C GLY A 2 -15.25 -15.29 16.76
N LEU A 3 -16.34 -14.89 16.10
CA LEU A 3 -16.70 -13.49 15.93
C LEU A 3 -17.08 -12.94 17.31
N ASN A 4 -16.37 -11.92 17.78
CA ASN A 4 -16.50 -11.37 19.13
C ASN A 4 -17.02 -9.92 19.13
N SER A 5 -17.01 -9.23 17.98
CA SER A 5 -17.44 -7.85 17.90
C SER A 5 -18.05 -7.47 16.54
N LEU A 6 -19.08 -6.62 16.62
CA LEU A 6 -19.62 -5.85 15.51
C LEU A 6 -19.28 -4.38 15.77
N ILE A 7 -18.53 -3.76 14.86
CA ILE A 7 -17.94 -2.44 15.05
C ILE A 7 -18.56 -1.48 14.03
N LYS A 8 -19.08 -0.35 14.49
CA LYS A 8 -19.52 0.77 13.64
C LYS A 8 -18.50 1.89 13.73
N ILE A 9 -17.87 2.26 12.62
CA ILE A 9 -17.01 3.45 12.53
C ILE A 9 -17.70 4.51 11.69
N LYS A 10 -17.77 5.72 12.24
CA LYS A 10 -18.12 6.93 11.51
C LYS A 10 -16.84 7.71 11.23
N SER A 11 -16.56 7.96 9.95
CA SER A 11 -15.46 8.81 9.49
C SER A 11 -16.03 10.10 8.94
N GLU A 12 -15.38 11.22 9.22
CA GLU A 12 -15.72 12.53 8.70
C GLU A 12 -14.48 13.12 8.02
N VAL A 13 -14.65 13.59 6.79
CA VAL A 13 -13.57 14.19 6.00
C VAL A 13 -14.04 15.55 5.50
N PHE A 14 -13.27 16.59 5.81
CA PHE A 14 -13.46 17.92 5.26
C PHE A 14 -12.48 18.14 4.10
N LYS A 15 -13.00 18.34 2.89
CA LYS A 15 -12.20 18.56 1.68
C LYS A 15 -12.88 19.59 0.79
N GLN A 16 -12.13 20.59 0.33
CA GLN A 16 -12.62 21.63 -0.59
C GLN A 16 -13.93 22.30 -0.14
N GLY A 17 -14.06 22.60 1.15
CA GLY A 17 -15.27 23.24 1.69
C GLY A 17 -16.45 22.30 1.92
N GLN A 18 -16.32 21.01 1.60
CA GLN A 18 -17.38 20.02 1.76
C GLN A 18 -17.02 18.98 2.83
N THR A 19 -17.98 18.72 3.72
CA THR A 19 -17.89 17.63 4.70
C THR A 19 -18.54 16.38 4.12
N THR A 20 -17.77 15.28 4.07
CA THR A 20 -18.28 13.95 3.74
C THR A 20 -18.26 13.08 4.98
N ILE A 21 -19.38 12.41 5.26
CA ILE A 21 -19.51 11.46 6.36
C ILE A 21 -19.67 10.07 5.77
N GLN A 22 -18.88 9.11 6.25
CA GLN A 22 -19.00 7.71 5.88
C GLN A 22 -19.18 6.84 7.12
N THR A 23 -20.10 5.89 7.05
CA THR A 23 -20.29 4.86 8.08
C THR A 23 -19.84 3.52 7.52
N ARG A 24 -19.00 2.80 8.24
CA ARG A 24 -18.52 1.46 7.87
C ARG A 24 -18.76 0.50 9.03
N TYR A 25 -19.14 -0.73 8.70
CA TYR A 25 -19.36 -1.80 9.66
C TYR A 25 -18.29 -2.87 9.48
N TYR A 26 -17.74 -3.36 10.58
CA TYR A 26 -16.73 -4.41 10.60
C TYR A 26 -17.17 -5.53 11.53
N ILE A 27 -16.80 -6.75 11.19
CA ILE A 27 -16.97 -7.92 12.06
C ILE A 27 -15.56 -8.41 12.42
N SER A 28 -15.31 -8.65 13.71
CA SER A 28 -13.96 -9.01 14.17
C SER A 28 -14.00 -10.06 15.27
N SER A 29 -12.90 -10.82 15.39
CA SER A 29 -12.61 -11.67 16.54
C SER A 29 -11.98 -10.89 17.71
N LEU A 30 -11.66 -9.61 17.50
CA LEU A 30 -11.17 -8.73 18.56
C LEU A 30 -12.26 -8.52 19.64
N PRO A 31 -11.86 -8.31 20.91
CA PRO A 31 -12.79 -7.90 21.95
C PRO A 31 -13.49 -6.59 21.55
N PRO A 32 -14.71 -6.32 22.05
CA PRO A 32 -15.46 -5.11 21.76
C PRO A 32 -14.89 -3.87 22.49
N ASP A 33 -13.59 -3.63 22.32
CA ASP A 33 -12.86 -2.46 22.80
C ASP A 33 -12.69 -1.46 21.65
N ALA A 34 -13.25 -0.26 21.83
CA ALA A 34 -13.25 0.76 20.79
C ALA A 34 -11.84 1.23 20.41
N ALA A 35 -10.91 1.32 21.35
CA ALA A 35 -9.55 1.80 21.10
C ALA A 35 -8.75 0.75 20.30
N ILE A 36 -8.84 -0.52 20.70
CA ILE A 36 -8.19 -1.64 19.99
C ILE A 36 -8.75 -1.77 18.57
N CYS A 37 -10.08 -1.75 18.43
CA CYS A 37 -10.73 -1.84 17.13
C CYS A 37 -10.38 -0.66 16.23
N ALA A 38 -10.40 0.57 16.75
CA ALA A 38 -10.04 1.76 15.99
C ALA A 38 -8.56 1.73 15.55
N HIS A 39 -7.66 1.27 16.42
CA HIS A 39 -6.25 1.10 16.07
C HIS A 39 -6.09 0.07 14.94
N ALA A 40 -6.68 -1.12 15.07
CA ALA A 40 -6.61 -2.16 14.05
C ALA A 40 -7.17 -1.68 12.70
N ILE A 41 -8.32 -1.00 12.71
CA ILE A 41 -8.92 -0.44 11.48
C ILE A 41 -7.99 0.62 10.87
N ARG A 42 -7.40 1.52 11.67
CA ARG A 42 -6.42 2.49 11.14
C ARG A 42 -5.19 1.82 10.53
N GLN A 43 -4.65 0.78 11.16
CA GLN A 43 -3.52 0.03 10.62
C GLN A 43 -3.88 -0.66 9.30
N HIS A 44 -5.08 -1.24 9.21
CA HIS A 44 -5.58 -1.81 7.96
C HIS A 44 -5.63 -0.75 6.83
N TRP A 45 -6.20 0.43 7.09
CA TRP A 45 -6.19 1.53 6.12
C TRP A 45 -4.79 2.08 5.80
N ALA A 46 -3.83 1.97 6.73
CA ALA A 46 -2.46 2.36 6.48
C ALA A 46 -1.79 1.45 5.43
N VAL A 47 -2.15 0.16 5.37
CA VAL A 47 -1.70 -0.74 4.30
C VAL A 47 -2.23 -0.28 2.96
N GLU A 48 -3.52 0.01 2.85
CA GLU A 48 -4.14 0.52 1.61
C GLU A 48 -3.46 1.81 1.13
N ASN A 49 -3.29 2.77 2.03
CA ASN A 49 -2.71 4.07 1.69
C ASN A 49 -1.21 3.99 1.35
N SER A 50 -0.45 3.14 2.06
CA SER A 50 1.00 3.10 1.90
C SER A 50 1.45 2.12 0.83
N LEU A 51 0.73 1.02 0.60
CA LEU A 51 1.08 -0.03 -0.34
C LEU A 51 0.24 0.08 -1.62
N HIS A 52 -1.07 -0.18 -1.54
CA HIS A 52 -1.94 -0.30 -2.70
C HIS A 52 -1.97 0.97 -3.54
N TRP A 53 -2.25 2.12 -2.92
CA TRP A 53 -2.25 3.40 -3.62
C TRP A 53 -0.90 3.70 -4.31
N CYS A 54 0.22 3.34 -3.68
CA CYS A 54 1.54 3.52 -4.27
C CYS A 54 1.76 2.61 -5.49
N LEU A 55 1.29 1.36 -5.44
CA LEU A 55 1.32 0.42 -6.56
C LEU A 55 0.46 0.94 -7.72
N ASP A 56 -0.75 1.39 -7.46
CA ASP A 56 -1.65 1.90 -8.50
C ASP A 56 -1.04 3.11 -9.19
N MET A 57 -0.59 4.11 -8.42
CA MET A 57 -0.06 5.35 -8.97
C MET A 57 1.31 5.21 -9.63
N SER A 58 2.18 4.37 -9.05
CA SER A 58 3.57 4.27 -9.51
C SER A 58 3.80 3.12 -10.48
N PHE A 59 3.05 2.03 -10.39
CA PHE A 59 3.19 0.82 -11.21
C PHE A 59 2.00 0.56 -12.15
N ASN A 60 0.93 1.35 -12.06
CA ASN A 60 -0.27 1.20 -12.89
C ASN A 60 -0.92 -0.19 -12.70
N ASP A 61 -0.95 -0.65 -11.44
CA ASP A 61 -1.33 -2.00 -11.03
C ASP A 61 -2.74 -2.37 -11.50
N ASP A 62 -3.72 -1.51 -11.21
CA ASP A 62 -5.13 -1.63 -11.61
C ASP A 62 -5.35 -1.86 -13.12
N TYR A 63 -4.46 -1.32 -13.95
CA TYR A 63 -4.56 -1.40 -15.41
C TYR A 63 -3.76 -2.57 -15.99
N ALA A 64 -3.09 -3.38 -15.17
CA ALA A 64 -2.30 -4.51 -15.63
C ALA A 64 -3.19 -5.57 -16.29
N ARG A 65 -2.77 -6.07 -17.46
CA ARG A 65 -3.49 -7.10 -18.23
C ARG A 65 -2.90 -8.50 -18.10
N ALA A 66 -2.12 -8.75 -17.05
CA ALA A 66 -1.51 -10.04 -16.78
C ALA A 66 -2.56 -11.05 -16.28
N ARG A 67 -3.18 -11.81 -17.20
CA ARG A 67 -4.33 -12.69 -16.93
C ARG A 67 -4.08 -14.19 -17.18
N ILE A 68 -2.83 -14.60 -17.41
CA ILE A 68 -2.50 -15.99 -17.82
C ILE A 68 -1.72 -16.68 -16.72
N GLY A 69 -2.17 -17.87 -16.31
CA GLY A 69 -1.51 -18.67 -15.28
C GLY A 69 -1.28 -17.89 -13.98
N HIS A 70 -0.06 -17.97 -13.45
CA HIS A 70 0.35 -17.28 -12.21
C HIS A 70 0.83 -15.84 -12.43
N SER A 71 0.57 -15.23 -13.60
CA SER A 71 1.14 -13.92 -13.92
C SER A 71 0.71 -12.83 -12.94
N ALA A 72 -0.57 -12.81 -12.54
CA ALA A 72 -1.08 -11.77 -11.64
C ALA A 72 -0.38 -11.79 -10.27
N GLU A 73 -0.28 -12.98 -9.67
CA GLU A 73 0.38 -13.19 -8.37
C GLU A 73 1.88 -12.88 -8.45
N ASN A 74 2.57 -13.40 -9.46
CA ASN A 74 4.00 -13.16 -9.64
C ASN A 74 4.31 -11.67 -9.80
N PHE A 75 3.51 -10.95 -10.60
CA PHE A 75 3.69 -9.50 -10.76
C PHE A 75 3.37 -8.72 -9.49
N ALA A 76 2.36 -9.13 -8.71
CA ALA A 76 2.05 -8.49 -7.43
C ALA A 76 3.25 -8.55 -6.47
N VAL A 77 3.86 -9.73 -6.32
CA VAL A 77 5.06 -9.92 -5.48
C VAL A 77 6.23 -9.09 -6.00
N LEU A 78 6.52 -9.16 -7.30
CA LEU A 78 7.65 -8.42 -7.90
C LEU A 78 7.50 -6.90 -7.75
N ARG A 79 6.29 -6.36 -7.95
CA ARG A 79 6.03 -4.93 -7.78
C ARG A 79 6.13 -4.49 -6.33
N GLN A 80 5.68 -5.33 -5.38
CA GLN A 80 5.85 -5.06 -3.95
C GLN A 80 7.34 -5.02 -3.55
N ILE A 81 8.15 -5.97 -4.03
CA ILE A 81 9.60 -5.97 -3.82
C ILE A 81 10.22 -4.70 -4.39
N ALA A 82 9.91 -4.36 -5.65
CA ALA A 82 10.42 -3.17 -6.29
C ALA A 82 10.03 -1.88 -5.55
N LEU A 83 8.77 -1.75 -5.13
CA LEU A 83 8.30 -0.61 -4.35
C LEU A 83 9.06 -0.47 -3.03
N ASN A 84 9.28 -1.59 -2.32
CA ASN A 84 10.01 -1.57 -1.06
C ASN A 84 11.46 -1.13 -1.24
N LEU A 85 12.15 -1.57 -2.30
CA LEU A 85 13.51 -1.10 -2.61
C LEU A 85 13.54 0.40 -2.93
N LEU A 86 12.59 0.88 -3.73
CA LEU A 86 12.48 2.30 -4.08
C LEU A 86 12.20 3.19 -2.86
N LYS A 87 11.43 2.69 -1.89
CA LYS A 87 11.17 3.36 -0.60
C LYS A 87 12.38 3.34 0.34
N LYS A 88 13.15 2.24 0.34
CA LYS A 88 14.36 2.08 1.18
C LYS A 88 15.53 2.92 0.69
N ASP A 89 15.56 3.24 -0.60
CA ASP A 89 16.59 4.11 -1.17
C ASP A 89 16.54 5.53 -0.60
N ASN A 90 17.66 5.95 -0.02
CA ASN A 90 17.90 7.33 0.45
C ASN A 90 19.00 8.03 -0.35
N SER A 91 19.61 7.37 -1.35
CA SER A 91 20.70 7.97 -2.14
C SER A 91 20.23 9.11 -3.03
N ARG A 92 18.94 9.12 -3.42
CA ARG A 92 18.35 10.11 -4.29
C ARG A 92 17.02 10.62 -3.75
N LYS A 93 16.84 11.94 -3.78
CA LYS A 93 15.57 12.60 -3.46
C LYS A 93 14.73 12.73 -4.73
N ASP A 94 13.84 11.76 -4.95
CA ASP A 94 12.86 11.76 -6.05
C ASP A 94 11.61 10.95 -5.63
N SER A 95 10.51 11.17 -6.34
CA SER A 95 9.29 10.37 -6.28
C SER A 95 9.55 8.90 -6.63
N ILE A 96 8.72 7.99 -6.12
CA ILE A 96 8.79 6.55 -6.45
C ILE A 96 8.73 6.33 -7.96
N LYS A 97 7.85 7.06 -8.66
CA LYS A 97 7.73 7.01 -10.12
C LYS A 97 9.00 7.49 -10.83
N GLY A 98 9.64 8.55 -10.33
CA GLY A 98 10.89 9.08 -10.86
C GLY A 98 12.05 8.10 -10.68
N LYS A 99 12.26 7.62 -9.45
CA LYS A 99 13.26 6.59 -9.14
C LYS A 99 13.08 5.34 -10.02
N ARG A 100 11.84 4.87 -10.20
CA ARG A 100 11.53 3.72 -11.07
C ARG A 100 11.94 3.96 -12.53
N LYS A 101 11.69 5.17 -13.07
CA LYS A 101 12.10 5.51 -14.44
C LYS A 101 13.61 5.56 -14.59
N ILE A 102 14.30 6.19 -13.64
CA ILE A 102 15.77 6.28 -13.64
C ILE A 102 16.39 4.90 -13.57
N ALA A 103 15.90 4.02 -12.70
CA ALA A 103 16.38 2.64 -12.61
C ALA A 103 16.17 1.84 -13.91
N GLY A 104 15.24 2.26 -14.77
CA GLY A 104 15.07 1.69 -16.12
C GLY A 104 16.04 2.23 -17.17
N TRP A 105 16.76 3.33 -16.89
CA TRP A 105 17.66 4.01 -17.84
C TRP A 105 19.12 4.04 -17.37
N ASP A 106 19.37 3.90 -16.07
CA ASP A 106 20.69 3.94 -15.45
C ASP A 106 20.95 2.65 -14.68
N ASN A 107 21.78 1.79 -15.27
CA ASN A 107 22.16 0.50 -14.68
C ASN A 107 22.91 0.67 -13.35
N SER A 108 23.68 1.75 -13.17
CA SER A 108 24.42 2.00 -11.93
C SER A 108 23.45 2.26 -10.78
N PHE A 109 22.39 3.04 -11.05
CA PHE A 109 21.34 3.27 -10.07
C PHE A 109 20.50 2.01 -9.81
N LEU A 110 20.22 1.21 -10.84
CA LEU A 110 19.55 -0.08 -10.67
C LEU A 110 20.35 -1.03 -9.78
N GLU A 111 21.65 -1.18 -10.03
CA GLU A 111 22.55 -2.00 -9.21
C GLU A 111 22.60 -1.50 -7.76
N CYS A 112 22.64 -0.18 -7.55
CA CYS A 112 22.54 0.42 -6.22
C CYS A 112 21.24 -0.01 -5.51
N LEU A 113 20.09 0.06 -6.18
CA LEU A 113 18.81 -0.41 -5.62
C LEU A 113 18.82 -1.91 -5.30
N LEU A 114 19.35 -2.74 -6.22
CA LEU A 114 19.40 -4.19 -6.02
C LEU A 114 20.35 -4.59 -4.87
N SER A 115 21.39 -3.79 -4.60
CA SER A 115 22.27 -4.02 -3.46
C SER A 115 21.54 -3.92 -2.10
N LEU A 116 20.40 -3.20 -2.04
CA LEU A 116 19.60 -3.04 -0.82
C LEU A 116 18.82 -4.31 -0.41
N VAL A 117 18.76 -5.33 -1.28
CA VAL A 117 18.10 -6.62 -1.02
C VAL A 117 18.86 -7.46 0.02
N LYS A 118 20.18 -7.24 0.16
CA LYS A 118 21.06 -8.07 1.02
C LYS A 118 21.09 -7.68 2.50
N ASN A 119 20.33 -6.66 2.92
CA ASN A 119 20.28 -6.16 4.30
C ASN A 119 18.87 -6.21 4.88
#